data_AF-A0A661EHE0-F1
#
_entry.id   AF-A0A661EHE0-F1
#
_cell.length_a   1.000
_cell.length_b   1.000
_cell.length_c   1.000
_cell.angle_alpha   90.00
_cell.angle_beta   90.00
_cell.angle_gamma   90.00
#
_symmetry.space_group_name_H-M   'P 1'
#
loop_
_entity.id
_entity.type
_entity.pdbx_description
1 polymer ?
#
loop_
_entity_poly.entity_id
_entity_poly.type
_entity_poly.pdbx_seq_one_letter_code
_entity_poly.pdbx_strand_id
1 'polypeptide(L)'
;RYRKLVERVEQAEKKSAAGMQGMALAAARYYYKLLAIKDEYEVARFYTDGSFARQLAETFSGDYQLRFHLAPPLLARRDKQTGELQKREFGAWMMPVLKVTAAMRGLRGTPLDIFAYTAERKEERRLIKEYQQLVDEVMKDLNHDNHPLAVELLSLPEQIRGYGHVKEASLHEVRARWQQLIETWRFPAEKSVAA
;
A
#
# COMPACT_ATOMS: atom_id res chain seq x y z
N ARG A 1 0.79 14.65 6.99
CA ARG A 1 -0.05 13.53 7.50
C ARG A 1 0.79 12.44 8.13
N TYR A 2 1.73 11.84 7.39
CA TYR A 2 2.66 10.81 7.89
C TYR A 2 3.35 11.19 9.20
N ARG A 3 4.13 12.27 9.19
CA ARG A 3 4.90 12.76 10.34
C ARG A 3 4.05 12.93 11.60
N LYS A 4 2.91 13.60 11.47
CA LYS A 4 1.96 13.82 12.58
C LYS A 4 1.46 12.52 13.22
N LEU A 5 1.23 11.47 12.43
CA LEU A 5 0.80 10.17 12.98
C LEU A 5 1.94 9.49 13.72
N VAL A 6 3.14 9.47 13.14
CA VAL A 6 4.32 8.86 13.77
C VAL A 6 4.69 9.56 15.08
N GLU A 7 4.70 10.90 15.10
CA GLU A 7 4.98 11.69 16.30
C GLU A 7 3.94 11.42 17.41
N ARG A 8 2.66 11.26 17.05
CA ARG A 8 1.62 10.90 18.02
C ARG A 8 1.84 9.51 18.62
N VAL A 9 2.21 8.53 17.80
CA VAL A 9 2.51 7.17 18.27
C VAL A 9 3.72 7.18 19.19
N GLU A 10 4.77 7.90 18.83
CA GLU A 10 5.97 8.03 19.65
C GLU A 10 5.66 8.66 21.02
N GLN A 11 4.82 9.70 21.06
CA GLN A 11 4.39 10.33 22.31
C GLN A 11 3.54 9.38 23.17
N ALA A 12 2.63 8.61 22.56
CA ALA A 12 1.83 7.62 23.26
C ALA A 12 2.69 6.50 23.84
N GLU A 13 3.63 5.97 23.05
CA GLU A 13 4.58 4.94 23.49
C GLU A 13 5.43 5.40 24.66
N LYS A 14 6.02 6.61 24.57
CA LYS A 14 6.83 7.20 25.66
C LYS A 14 6.03 7.40 26.95
N LYS A 15 4.75 7.74 26.84
CA LYS A 15 3.89 8.03 28.00
C LYS A 15 3.36 6.76 28.66
N SER A 16 2.87 5.81 27.87
CA SER A 16 2.11 4.66 28.38
C SER A 16 2.94 3.37 28.49
N ALA A 17 4.09 3.31 27.83
CA ALA A 17 5.00 2.15 27.85
C ALA A 17 6.46 2.63 27.99
N ALA A 18 6.73 3.44 29.01
CA ALA A 18 8.06 4.00 29.24
C ALA A 18 9.15 2.91 29.29
N GLY A 19 10.24 3.10 28.56
CA GLY A 19 11.33 2.12 28.43
C GLY A 19 11.15 1.10 27.30
N MET A 20 9.94 0.94 26.77
CA MET A 20 9.67 0.11 25.60
C MET A 20 9.96 0.87 24.30
N GLN A 21 10.28 0.12 23.24
CA GLN A 21 10.56 0.64 21.91
C GLN A 21 9.97 -0.27 20.84
N GLY A 22 9.65 0.31 19.68
CA GLY A 22 9.31 -0.44 18.46
C GLY A 22 7.94 -0.11 17.88
N MET A 23 7.00 0.41 18.67
CA MET A 23 5.66 0.76 18.19
C MET A 23 5.71 1.94 17.22
N ALA A 24 6.44 3.01 17.57
CA ALA A 24 6.63 4.14 16.67
C ALA A 24 7.39 3.76 15.39
N LEU A 25 8.36 2.85 15.50
CA LEU A 25 9.13 2.37 14.35
C LEU A 25 8.27 1.51 13.42
N ALA A 26 7.44 0.62 13.97
CA ALA A 26 6.47 -0.17 13.22
C ALA A 26 5.48 0.76 12.49
N ALA A 27 4.89 1.72 13.21
CA ALA A 27 3.99 2.71 12.63
C ALA A 27 4.65 3.47 11.47
N ALA A 28 5.88 3.95 11.67
CA ALA A 28 6.64 4.65 10.64
C ALA A 28 6.87 3.76 9.40
N ARG A 29 7.44 2.58 9.60
CA ARG A 29 7.82 1.66 8.51
C ARG A 29 6.60 1.23 7.70
N TYR A 30 5.53 0.81 8.35
CA TYR A 30 4.40 0.19 7.67
C TYR A 30 3.38 1.20 7.17
N TYR A 31 3.21 2.33 7.86
CA TYR A 31 2.39 3.40 7.31
C TYR A 31 3.01 4.01 6.05
N TYR A 32 4.33 4.15 6.00
CA TYR A 32 5.03 4.57 4.78
C TYR A 32 4.72 3.63 3.61
N LYS A 33 4.80 2.30 3.82
CA LYS A 33 4.49 1.31 2.79
C LYS A 33 3.05 1.42 2.28
N LEU A 34 2.08 1.64 3.18
CA LEU A 34 0.68 1.84 2.79
C LEU A 34 0.46 3.12 1.99
N LEU A 35 1.23 4.18 2.27
CA LEU A 35 1.17 5.44 1.53
C LEU A 35 1.93 5.41 0.20
N ALA A 36 2.97 4.56 0.10
CA ALA A 36 3.84 4.40 -1.07
C ALA A 36 3.19 3.54 -2.16
N ILE A 37 1.98 3.92 -2.53
CA ILE A 37 1.22 3.24 -3.57
C ILE A 37 1.86 3.53 -4.93
N LYS A 38 2.01 2.50 -5.76
CA LYS A 38 2.33 2.67 -7.18
C LYS A 38 1.10 3.20 -7.90
N ASP A 39 1.14 4.44 -8.35
CA ASP A 39 0.10 4.99 -9.22
C ASP A 39 0.51 5.00 -10.70
N GLU A 40 -0.49 5.03 -11.57
CA GLU A 40 -0.33 4.99 -13.01
C GLU A 40 0.40 6.25 -13.51
N TYR A 41 0.26 7.37 -12.81
CA TYR A 41 0.91 8.64 -13.11
C TYR A 41 2.44 8.57 -12.94
N GLU A 42 2.92 8.00 -11.84
CA GLU A 42 4.34 7.82 -11.57
C GLU A 42 4.95 6.76 -12.48
N VAL A 43 4.22 5.66 -12.75
CA VAL A 43 4.64 4.67 -13.76
C VAL A 43 4.82 5.37 -15.11
N ALA A 44 3.85 6.16 -15.54
CA ALA A 44 3.93 6.90 -16.79
C ALA A 44 5.08 7.91 -16.81
N ARG A 45 5.34 8.59 -15.68
CA ARG A 45 6.47 9.51 -15.53
C ARG A 45 7.81 8.79 -15.70
N PHE A 46 8.00 7.61 -15.10
CA PHE A 46 9.24 6.84 -15.25
C PHE A 46 9.53 6.44 -16.71
N TYR A 47 8.49 6.14 -17.50
CA TYR A 47 8.67 5.86 -18.92
C TYR A 47 8.98 7.10 -19.76
N THR A 48 8.65 8.30 -19.27
CA THR A 48 8.61 9.53 -20.09
C THR A 48 9.55 10.63 -19.60
N ASP A 49 10.25 10.43 -18.49
CA ASP A 49 11.25 11.37 -17.94
C ASP A 49 12.59 11.37 -18.70
N GLY A 50 12.70 10.55 -19.76
CA GLY A 50 13.87 10.45 -20.62
C GLY A 50 14.95 9.51 -20.10
N SER A 51 14.88 9.02 -18.86
CA SER A 51 15.78 7.97 -18.37
C SER A 51 15.60 6.67 -19.15
N PHE A 52 14.34 6.25 -19.34
CA PHE A 52 13.97 5.05 -20.10
C PHE A 52 14.49 5.10 -21.55
N ALA A 53 14.31 6.23 -22.24
CA ALA A 53 14.75 6.40 -23.62
C ALA A 53 16.28 6.32 -23.76
N ARG A 54 17.03 6.93 -22.82
CA ARG A 54 18.49 6.83 -22.79
C ARG A 54 18.95 5.40 -22.56
N GLN A 55 18.36 4.72 -21.57
CA GLN A 55 18.69 3.33 -21.27
C GLN A 55 18.43 2.41 -22.48
N LEU A 56 17.35 2.64 -23.22
CA LEU A 56 17.05 1.93 -24.46
C LEU A 56 18.11 2.13 -25.53
N ALA A 57 18.52 3.39 -25.77
CA ALA A 57 19.55 3.73 -26.75
C ALA A 57 20.94 3.18 -26.37
N GLU A 58 21.24 3.08 -25.08
CA GLU A 58 22.50 2.51 -24.57
C GLU A 58 22.51 0.97 -24.65
N THR A 59 21.37 0.32 -24.41
CA THR A 59 21.29 -1.14 -24.32
C THR A 59 21.11 -1.80 -25.69
N PHE A 60 20.39 -1.16 -26.61
CA PHE A 60 20.00 -1.76 -27.89
C PHE A 60 20.54 -0.93 -29.06
N SER A 61 21.19 -1.61 -30.01
CA SER A 61 21.64 -1.04 -31.29
C SER A 61 20.73 -1.44 -32.44
N GLY A 62 20.59 -0.57 -33.45
CA GLY A 62 19.82 -0.84 -34.66
C GLY A 62 18.32 -0.54 -34.51
N ASP A 63 17.52 -1.02 -35.48
CA ASP A 63 16.08 -0.81 -35.49
C ASP A 63 15.38 -1.75 -34.51
N TYR A 64 14.78 -1.18 -33.46
CA TYR A 64 13.98 -1.93 -32.49
C TYR A 64 12.54 -1.41 -32.43
N GLN A 65 11.62 -2.31 -32.07
CA GLN A 65 10.22 -1.97 -31.85
C GLN A 65 9.87 -2.10 -30.37
N LEU A 66 9.25 -1.05 -29.82
CA LEU A 66 8.75 -1.07 -28.44
C LEU A 66 7.38 -1.74 -28.37
N ARG A 67 7.27 -2.75 -27.49
CA ARG A 67 6.02 -3.44 -27.16
C ARG A 67 5.83 -3.44 -25.64
N PHE A 68 4.79 -2.78 -25.18
CA PHE A 68 4.41 -2.68 -23.78
C PHE A 68 3.40 -3.76 -23.43
N HIS A 69 3.66 -4.52 -22.37
CA HIS A 69 2.75 -5.54 -21.86
C HIS A 69 2.01 -4.97 -20.65
N LEU A 70 0.81 -4.46 -20.87
CA LEU A 70 0.02 -3.77 -19.85
C LEU A 70 -1.30 -4.50 -19.61
N ALA A 71 -1.79 -4.41 -18.39
CA ALA A 71 -3.15 -4.81 -18.03
C ALA A 71 -3.88 -3.57 -17.51
N PRO A 72 -4.35 -2.67 -18.41
CA PRO A 72 -4.90 -1.38 -17.98
C PRO A 72 -6.14 -1.62 -17.12
N PRO A 73 -6.20 -1.14 -15.87
CA PRO A 73 -7.22 -1.57 -14.91
C PRO A 73 -8.66 -1.20 -15.32
N LEU A 74 -8.82 -0.20 -16.19
CA LEU A 74 -10.12 0.23 -16.73
C LEU A 74 -10.55 -0.50 -18.02
N LEU A 75 -9.60 -1.11 -18.76
CA LEU A 75 -9.85 -1.65 -20.10
C LEU A 75 -9.51 -3.15 -20.24
N ALA A 76 -8.71 -3.70 -19.32
CA ALA A 76 -8.32 -5.09 -19.36
C ALA A 76 -9.52 -5.98 -19.04
N ARG A 77 -9.74 -6.97 -19.90
CA ARG A 77 -10.71 -8.03 -19.62
C ARG A 77 -10.19 -8.85 -18.46
N ARG A 78 -11.11 -9.24 -17.57
CA ARG A 78 -10.83 -10.24 -16.56
C ARG A 78 -11.00 -11.62 -17.17
N ASP A 79 -10.08 -12.51 -16.83
CA ASP A 79 -10.19 -13.92 -17.15
C ASP A 79 -11.43 -14.51 -16.47
N LYS A 80 -12.18 -15.35 -17.20
CA LYS A 80 -13.46 -15.89 -16.69
C LYS A 80 -13.28 -17.01 -15.67
N GLN A 81 -12.13 -17.67 -15.65
CA GLN A 81 -11.83 -18.77 -14.74
C GLN A 81 -11.09 -18.26 -13.50
N THR A 82 -10.12 -17.37 -13.68
CA THR A 82 -9.28 -16.87 -12.57
C THR A 82 -9.72 -15.51 -12.03
N GLY A 83 -10.49 -14.72 -12.79
CA GLY A 83 -10.93 -13.37 -12.41
C GLY A 83 -9.84 -12.28 -12.55
N GLU A 84 -8.65 -12.65 -13.03
CA GLU A 84 -7.47 -11.79 -13.12
C GLU A 84 -7.45 -10.91 -14.39
N LEU A 85 -6.80 -9.75 -14.32
CA LEU A 85 -6.64 -8.88 -15.50
C LEU A 85 -5.69 -9.52 -16.53
N GLN A 86 -6.19 -9.68 -17.76
CA GLN A 86 -5.38 -10.20 -18.85
C GLN A 86 -4.43 -9.12 -19.40
N LYS A 87 -3.13 -9.45 -19.43
CA LYS A 87 -2.11 -8.62 -20.07
C LYS A 87 -2.37 -8.56 -21.57
N ARG A 88 -2.20 -7.37 -22.14
CA ARG A 88 -2.30 -7.12 -23.58
C ARG A 88 -1.05 -6.41 -24.07
N GLU A 89 -0.71 -6.69 -25.30
CA GLU A 89 0.40 -6.03 -25.98
C GLU A 89 -0.07 -4.70 -26.58
N PHE A 90 0.71 -3.66 -26.34
CA PHE A 90 0.53 -2.33 -26.91
C PHE A 90 1.83 -1.92 -27.60
N GLY A 91 1.74 -1.46 -28.85
CA GLY A 91 2.92 -1.01 -29.59
C GLY A 91 3.47 0.33 -29.11
N ALA A 92 4.46 0.85 -29.84
CA ALA A 92 5.14 2.12 -29.53
C ALA A 92 4.20 3.33 -29.39
N TRP A 93 2.99 3.28 -29.96
CA TRP A 93 1.95 4.31 -29.79
C TRP A 93 1.53 4.54 -28.33
N MET A 94 1.85 3.62 -27.42
CA MET A 94 1.61 3.80 -25.98
C MET A 94 2.49 4.90 -25.36
N MET A 95 3.67 5.18 -25.92
CA MET A 95 4.57 6.23 -25.41
C MET A 95 3.91 7.62 -25.32
N PRO A 96 3.26 8.15 -26.38
CA PRO A 96 2.54 9.43 -26.26
C PRO A 96 1.38 9.37 -25.24
N VAL A 97 0.69 8.24 -25.09
CA VAL A 97 -0.36 8.06 -24.08
C VAL A 97 0.20 8.14 -22.66
N LEU A 98 1.34 7.50 -22.40
CA LEU A 98 2.05 7.61 -21.13
C LEU A 98 2.50 9.05 -20.89
N LYS A 99 2.96 9.77 -21.93
CA LYS A 99 3.39 11.17 -21.79
C LYS A 99 2.24 12.08 -21.37
N VAL A 100 1.06 11.90 -21.97
CA VAL A 100 -0.16 12.63 -21.58
C VAL A 100 -0.57 12.25 -20.16
N THR A 101 -0.57 10.96 -19.83
CA THR A 101 -0.87 10.48 -18.47
C THR A 101 0.05 11.13 -17.43
N ALA A 102 1.36 11.14 -17.67
CA ALA A 102 2.34 11.76 -16.79
C ALA A 102 2.10 13.27 -16.59
N ALA A 103 1.71 13.99 -17.66
CA ALA A 103 1.35 15.40 -17.59
C ALA A 103 0.06 15.64 -16.77
N MET A 104 -0.87 14.68 -16.77
CA MET A 104 -2.11 14.71 -15.99
C MET A 104 -1.93 14.32 -14.51
N ARG A 105 -0.69 14.19 -14.00
CA ARG A 105 -0.42 13.86 -12.57
C ARG A 105 -1.11 14.80 -11.58
N GLY A 106 -1.40 16.05 -11.98
CA GLY A 106 -2.11 17.02 -11.14
C GLY A 106 -3.56 16.61 -10.83
N LEU A 107 -4.13 15.69 -11.61
CA LEU A 107 -5.46 15.13 -11.32
C LEU A 107 -5.44 14.12 -10.18
N ARG A 108 -4.28 13.61 -9.78
CA ARG A 108 -4.15 12.61 -8.71
C ARG A 108 -4.87 13.06 -7.44
N GLY A 109 -5.79 12.23 -6.96
CA GLY A 109 -6.56 12.51 -5.74
C GLY A 109 -7.69 13.52 -5.91
N THR A 110 -7.88 14.09 -7.10
CA THR A 110 -9.04 14.93 -7.43
C THR A 110 -10.24 14.07 -7.89
N PRO A 111 -11.46 14.62 -7.97
CA PRO A 111 -12.59 13.92 -8.58
C PRO A 111 -12.39 13.57 -10.07
N LEU A 112 -11.41 14.17 -10.74
CA LEU A 112 -11.08 13.87 -12.15
C LEU A 112 -10.04 12.74 -12.28
N ASP A 113 -9.59 12.16 -11.17
CA ASP A 113 -8.70 10.99 -11.15
C ASP A 113 -9.45 9.73 -11.57
N ILE A 114 -9.45 9.41 -12.87
CA ILE A 114 -10.13 8.23 -13.40
C ILE A 114 -9.61 6.92 -12.80
N PHE A 115 -8.32 6.87 -12.43
CA PHE A 115 -7.72 5.67 -11.86
C PHE A 115 -8.21 5.43 -10.43
N ALA A 116 -8.52 6.50 -9.69
CA ALA A 116 -9.05 6.41 -8.32
C ALA A 116 -10.37 5.63 -8.19
N TYR A 117 -11.12 5.45 -9.29
CA TYR A 117 -12.42 4.77 -9.27
C TYR A 117 -12.32 3.25 -9.34
N THR A 118 -11.14 2.69 -9.60
CA THR A 118 -10.91 1.24 -9.61
C THR A 118 -11.13 0.64 -8.23
N ALA A 119 -11.51 -0.64 -8.19
CA ALA A 119 -11.70 -1.37 -6.93
C ALA A 119 -10.41 -1.40 -6.10
N GLU A 120 -9.25 -1.63 -6.74
CA GLU A 120 -7.94 -1.64 -6.10
C GLU A 120 -7.64 -0.29 -5.42
N ARG A 121 -7.83 0.84 -6.11
CA ARG A 121 -7.59 2.17 -5.53
C ARG A 121 -8.51 2.49 -4.36
N LYS A 122 -9.78 2.09 -4.44
CA LYS A 122 -10.74 2.27 -3.35
C LYS A 122 -10.30 1.47 -2.12
N GLU A 123 -9.88 0.22 -2.32
CA GLU A 123 -9.43 -0.67 -1.25
C GLU A 123 -8.13 -0.17 -0.61
N GLU A 124 -7.17 0.33 -1.39
CA GLU A 124 -5.95 0.93 -0.86
C GLU A 124 -6.23 2.18 -0.01
N ARG A 125 -7.11 3.06 -0.47
CA ARG A 125 -7.53 4.25 0.29
C ARG A 125 -8.27 3.87 1.55
N ARG A 126 -9.09 2.81 1.51
CA ARG A 126 -9.79 2.24 2.66
C ARG A 126 -8.79 1.68 3.67
N LEU A 127 -7.84 0.85 3.23
CA LEU A 127 -6.80 0.25 4.06
C LEU A 127 -5.96 1.31 4.79
N ILE A 128 -5.60 2.40 4.12
CA ILE A 128 -4.92 3.54 4.76
C ILE A 128 -5.76 4.09 5.93
N LYS A 129 -7.08 4.28 5.73
CA LYS A 129 -7.97 4.81 6.78
C LYS A 129 -8.14 3.81 7.92
N GLU A 130 -8.36 2.54 7.61
CA GLU A 130 -8.49 1.46 8.59
C GLU A 130 -7.23 1.34 9.45
N TYR A 131 -6.04 1.46 8.84
CA TYR A 131 -4.78 1.46 9.58
C TYR A 131 -4.64 2.67 10.52
N GLN A 132 -5.05 3.86 10.09
CA GLN A 132 -5.04 5.03 10.97
C GLN A 132 -6.00 4.88 12.15
N GLN A 133 -7.18 4.30 11.91
CA GLN A 133 -8.15 4.02 12.96
C GLN A 133 -7.61 2.98 13.95
N LEU A 134 -6.95 1.93 13.46
CA LEU A 134 -6.25 0.97 14.30
C LEU A 134 -5.18 1.66 15.16
N VAL A 135 -4.34 2.50 14.57
CA VAL A 135 -3.33 3.27 15.31
C VAL A 135 -3.98 4.12 16.41
N ASP A 136 -5.08 4.82 16.08
CA ASP A 136 -5.83 5.63 17.04
C ASP A 136 -6.47 4.78 18.17
N GLU A 137 -6.93 3.57 17.88
CA GLU A 137 -7.48 2.63 18.85
C GLU A 137 -6.38 2.09 19.77
N VAL A 138 -5.30 1.57 19.20
CA VAL A 138 -4.16 1.00 19.95
C VAL A 138 -3.52 2.05 20.86
N MET A 139 -3.40 3.31 20.41
CA MET A 139 -2.84 4.38 21.27
C MET A 139 -3.69 4.72 22.49
N LYS A 140 -5.02 4.49 22.46
CA LYS A 140 -5.91 4.85 23.58
C LYS A 140 -5.71 3.94 24.78
N ASP A 141 -5.59 2.64 24.52
CA ASP A 141 -5.55 1.61 25.56
C ASP A 141 -4.13 1.02 25.75
N LEU A 142 -3.12 1.64 25.12
CA LEU A 142 -1.73 1.24 25.25
C LEU A 142 -1.28 1.28 26.71
N ASN A 143 -0.59 0.24 27.13
CA ASN A 143 0.13 0.13 28.39
C ASN A 143 1.37 -0.76 28.19
N HIS A 144 2.10 -0.99 29.27
CA HIS A 144 3.33 -1.77 29.22
C HIS A 144 3.11 -3.26 28.89
N ASP A 145 2.00 -3.84 29.33
CA ASP A 145 1.72 -5.28 29.15
C ASP A 145 1.25 -5.62 27.74
N ASN A 146 0.49 -4.72 27.10
CA ASN A 146 -0.01 -4.92 25.75
C ASN A 146 0.89 -4.30 24.66
N HIS A 147 2.00 -3.67 25.03
CA HIS A 147 2.95 -3.09 24.07
C HIS A 147 3.42 -4.08 22.99
N PRO A 148 3.80 -5.33 23.31
CA PRO A 148 4.19 -6.30 22.28
C PRO A 148 3.08 -6.56 21.25
N LEU A 149 1.82 -6.65 21.70
CA LEU A 149 0.65 -6.83 20.84
C LEU A 149 0.40 -5.59 19.97
N ALA A 150 0.60 -4.39 20.51
CA ALA A 150 0.52 -3.15 19.75
C ALA A 150 1.54 -3.13 18.60
N VAL A 151 2.79 -3.53 18.87
CA VAL A 151 3.84 -3.62 17.84
C VAL A 151 3.45 -4.63 16.76
N GLU A 152 2.93 -5.80 17.14
CA GLU A 152 2.48 -6.82 16.18
C GLU A 152 1.34 -6.30 15.29
N LEU A 153 0.31 -5.70 15.89
CA LEU A 153 -0.82 -5.10 15.17
C LEU A 153 -0.37 -4.04 14.15
N LEU A 154 0.53 -3.13 14.56
CA LEU A 154 1.03 -2.08 13.67
C LEU A 154 1.99 -2.61 12.60
N SER A 155 2.49 -3.84 12.76
CA SER A 155 3.40 -4.51 11.83
C SER A 155 2.71 -5.37 10.77
N LEU A 156 1.42 -5.66 10.93
CA LEU A 156 0.64 -6.46 9.98
C LEU A 156 0.76 -6.04 8.50
N PRO A 157 0.84 -4.73 8.14
CA PRO A 157 0.99 -4.36 6.73
C PRO A 157 2.29 -4.85 6.09
N GLU A 158 3.26 -5.37 6.85
CA GLU A 158 4.43 -6.05 6.31
C GLU A 158 4.09 -7.19 5.37
N GLN A 159 3.03 -7.91 5.71
CA GLN A 159 2.63 -9.14 5.04
C GLN A 159 1.95 -8.83 3.71
N ILE A 160 1.41 -7.61 3.54
CA ILE A 160 0.76 -7.13 2.32
C ILE A 160 1.83 -6.83 1.25
N ARG A 161 2.14 -7.82 0.42
CA ARG A 161 3.19 -7.75 -0.61
C ARG A 161 2.64 -8.06 -2.01
N GLY A 162 3.43 -7.71 -3.02
CA GLY A 162 3.08 -7.96 -4.42
C GLY A 162 2.19 -6.88 -5.05
N TYR A 163 1.61 -7.21 -6.20
CA TYR A 163 0.78 -6.32 -7.02
C TYR A 163 -0.44 -7.09 -7.56
N GLY A 164 -1.54 -6.38 -7.85
CA GLY A 164 -2.75 -6.99 -8.41
C GLY A 164 -3.28 -8.13 -7.54
N HIS A 165 -3.59 -9.28 -8.16
CA HIS A 165 -4.18 -10.44 -7.47
C HIS A 165 -3.33 -10.98 -6.31
N VAL A 166 -1.99 -10.90 -6.40
CA VAL A 166 -1.10 -11.35 -5.31
C VAL A 166 -1.30 -10.49 -4.06
N LYS A 167 -1.46 -9.18 -4.25
CA LYS A 167 -1.73 -8.24 -3.17
C LYS A 167 -3.12 -8.43 -2.60
N GLU A 168 -4.11 -8.70 -3.44
CA GLU A 168 -5.49 -8.99 -3.01
C GLU A 168 -5.55 -10.25 -2.15
N ALA A 169 -4.89 -11.34 -2.56
CA ALA A 169 -4.81 -12.58 -1.79
C ALA A 169 -4.10 -12.37 -0.44
N SER A 170 -2.96 -11.71 -0.47
CA SER A 170 -2.20 -11.35 0.74
C SER A 170 -3.02 -10.47 1.69
N LEU A 171 -3.78 -9.50 1.17
CA LEU A 171 -4.65 -8.66 1.98
C LEU A 171 -5.75 -9.49 2.66
N HIS A 172 -6.30 -10.50 1.98
CA HIS A 172 -7.31 -11.37 2.57
C HIS A 172 -6.77 -12.16 3.77
N GLU A 173 -5.57 -12.72 3.64
CA GLU A 173 -4.89 -13.42 4.74
C GLU A 173 -4.58 -12.48 5.92
N VAL A 174 -4.06 -11.29 5.62
CA VAL A 174 -3.75 -10.28 6.64
C VAL A 174 -5.01 -9.79 7.35
N ARG A 175 -6.15 -9.68 6.65
CA ARG A 175 -7.43 -9.32 7.28
C ARG A 175 -7.85 -10.35 8.31
N ALA A 176 -7.69 -11.65 8.04
CA ALA A 176 -7.99 -12.69 9.02
C ALA A 176 -7.13 -12.55 10.28
N ARG A 177 -5.80 -12.35 10.10
CA ARG A 177 -4.89 -12.13 11.23
C ARG A 177 -5.20 -10.84 12.00
N TRP A 178 -5.56 -9.77 11.28
CA TRP A 178 -5.96 -8.50 11.89
C TRP A 178 -7.17 -8.68 12.81
N GLN A 179 -8.22 -9.37 12.34
CA GLN A 179 -9.40 -9.62 13.18
C GLN A 179 -9.06 -10.40 14.45
N GLN A 180 -8.23 -11.44 14.35
CA GLN A 180 -7.79 -12.19 15.53
C GLN A 180 -7.04 -11.32 16.55
N LEU A 181 -6.09 -10.51 16.08
CA LEU A 181 -5.28 -9.66 16.97
C LEU A 181 -6.09 -8.51 17.57
N ILE A 182 -7.03 -7.91 16.83
CA ILE A 182 -7.86 -6.83 17.37
C ILE A 182 -8.90 -7.35 18.35
N GLU A 183 -9.42 -8.57 18.16
CA GLU A 183 -10.25 -9.24 19.17
C GLU A 183 -9.45 -9.50 20.44
N THR A 184 -8.22 -9.99 20.32
CA THR A 184 -7.31 -10.19 21.46
C THR A 184 -6.99 -8.87 22.17
N TRP A 185 -6.85 -7.77 21.41
CA TRP A 185 -6.63 -6.43 21.96
C TRP A 185 -7.82 -5.91 22.76
N ARG A 186 -9.04 -6.11 22.26
CA ARG A 186 -10.30 -5.63 22.87
C ARG A 186 -10.77 -6.51 24.02
N PHE A 187 -10.54 -7.81 23.91
CA PHE A 187 -10.94 -8.82 24.88
C PHE A 187 -9.70 -9.62 25.30
N PRO A 188 -8.76 -8.99 26.03
CA PRO A 188 -7.65 -9.72 26.58
C PRO A 188 -8.25 -10.81 27.49
N ALA A 189 -7.94 -12.08 27.20
CA ALA A 189 -8.36 -13.16 28.08
C ALA A 189 -7.91 -12.79 29.50
N GLU A 190 -8.84 -12.81 30.46
CA GLU A 190 -8.53 -12.56 31.87
C GLU A 190 -7.27 -13.36 32.19
N LYS A 191 -6.18 -12.64 32.52
CA LYS A 191 -4.93 -13.27 32.91
C LYS A 191 -5.30 -14.29 33.98
N SER A 192 -5.08 -15.58 33.68
CA SER A 192 -5.13 -16.62 34.69
C SER A 192 -4.18 -16.19 35.80
N VAL A 193 -4.74 -15.69 36.90
CA VAL A 193 -4.04 -15.53 38.16
C VAL A 193 -3.80 -16.95 38.66
N ALA A 194 -2.79 -17.61 38.11
CA ALA A 194 -2.23 -18.81 38.67
C ALA A 194 -1.28 -18.34 39.78
N ALA A 195 -1.70 -18.67 41.00
CA ALA A 195 -1.07 -18.38 42.28
C ALA A 195 0.35 -18.97 42.42
#